data_AF-A0A845Z908-F1
#
_entry.id   AF-A0A845Z908-F1
#
_cell.length_a   1.000
_cell.length_b   1.000
_cell.length_c   1.000
_cell.angle_alpha   90.00
_cell.angle_beta   90.00
_cell.angle_gamma   90.00
#
_symmetry.space_group_name_H-M   'P 1'
#
loop_
_entity.id
_entity.type
_entity.pdbx_description
1 polymer ?
#
loop_
_entity_poly.entity_id
_entity_poly.type
_entity_poly.pdbx_seq_one_letter_code
_entity_poly.pdbx_strand_id
1 'polypeptide(L)'
;MSIVKNNDTENQIQLDSIDNKIGLQNWLETSCQLSQFNYDESSTNPPTDKQTILRDTNRFEPTQKQHDGRRIYKEKTTGYLWYVDNLHYGKSAHLEVFDKTGKNHIGESDLEGNIDTAKSDNKKSV
;
A
#
# COMPACT_ATOMS: atom_id res chain seq x y z
N MET A 1 45.83 -10.74 22.04
CA MET A 1 44.60 -10.64 22.85
C MET A 1 43.85 -9.44 22.31
N SER A 2 42.77 -9.66 21.54
CA SER A 2 42.08 -8.58 20.83
C SER A 2 40.68 -8.41 21.42
N ILE A 3 40.40 -7.22 21.95
CA ILE A 3 39.11 -6.85 22.53
C ILE A 3 38.22 -6.35 21.40
N VAL A 4 37.14 -7.09 21.10
CA VAL A 4 36.06 -6.61 20.24
C VAL A 4 35.12 -5.79 21.12
N LYS A 5 34.98 -4.49 20.84
CA LYS A 5 33.95 -3.64 21.43
C LYS A 5 32.72 -3.70 20.52
N ASN A 6 31.77 -4.58 20.79
CA ASN A 6 30.43 -4.44 20.23
C ASN A 6 29.74 -3.32 21.00
N ASN A 7 29.56 -2.17 20.37
CA ASN A 7 28.65 -1.13 20.82
C ASN A 7 27.22 -1.45 20.34
N ASP A 8 26.80 -2.71 20.47
CA ASP A 8 25.45 -3.10 20.07
C ASP A 8 24.49 -2.51 21.10
N THR A 9 23.66 -1.58 20.63
CA THR A 9 22.57 -1.06 21.44
C THR A 9 21.52 -2.15 21.46
N GLU A 10 21.46 -2.93 22.54
CA GLU A 10 20.47 -3.99 22.71
C GLU A 10 19.07 -3.36 22.87
N ASN A 11 18.36 -3.22 21.75
CA ASN A 11 16.93 -2.93 21.78
C ASN A 11 16.19 -4.21 22.19
N GLN A 12 15.77 -4.29 23.45
CA GLN A 12 14.93 -5.37 23.93
C GLN A 12 13.58 -5.36 23.20
N ILE A 13 13.37 -6.34 22.34
CA ILE A 13 12.08 -6.58 21.68
C ILE A 13 11.30 -7.53 22.58
N GLN A 14 10.26 -7.02 23.24
CA GLN A 14 9.29 -7.84 23.97
C GLN A 14 8.37 -8.49 22.94
N LEU A 15 8.63 -9.77 22.65
CA LEU A 15 7.75 -10.63 21.86
C LEU A 15 6.69 -11.21 22.79
N ASP A 16 5.67 -10.42 23.11
CA ASP A 16 4.42 -10.98 23.61
C ASP A 16 3.84 -11.86 22.51
N SER A 17 3.44 -13.08 22.86
CA SER A 17 2.96 -14.13 21.95
C SER A 17 1.98 -13.57 20.91
N ILE A 18 2.49 -13.19 19.73
CA ILE A 18 1.66 -12.77 18.60
C ILE A 18 1.08 -14.07 18.03
N ASP A 19 -0.16 -14.37 18.39
CA ASP A 19 -0.86 -15.60 17.97
C ASP A 19 -1.12 -15.68 16.45
N ASN A 20 -0.71 -14.67 15.67
CA ASN A 20 -0.92 -14.63 14.23
C ASN A 20 0.33 -14.19 13.46
N LYS A 21 0.85 -15.08 12.60
CA LYS A 21 1.94 -14.84 11.63
C LYS A 21 1.85 -13.49 10.90
N ILE A 22 0.65 -13.03 10.57
CA ILE A 22 0.40 -11.75 9.90
C ILE A 22 0.81 -10.57 10.78
N GLY A 23 0.51 -10.63 12.08
CA GLY A 23 0.87 -9.57 13.02
C GLY A 23 2.38 -9.41 13.17
N LEU A 24 3.12 -10.52 13.20
CA LEU A 24 4.58 -10.51 13.30
C LEU A 24 5.23 -9.97 12.02
N GLN A 25 4.70 -10.35 10.84
CA GLN A 25 5.17 -9.82 9.57
C GLN A 25 4.98 -8.30 9.50
N ASN A 26 3.77 -7.81 9.80
CA ASN A 26 3.49 -6.37 9.82
C ASN A 26 4.42 -5.63 10.80
N TRP A 27 4.64 -6.17 12.00
CA TRP A 27 5.53 -5.56 12.99
C TRP A 27 6.98 -5.48 12.50
N LEU A 28 7.51 -6.54 11.88
CA LEU A 28 8.86 -6.55 11.31
C LEU A 28 8.98 -5.55 10.15
N GLU A 29 7.97 -5.47 9.27
CA GLU A 29 7.97 -4.55 8.14
C GLU A 29 8.07 -3.08 8.60
N THR A 30 7.25 -2.70 9.59
CA THR A 30 7.27 -1.37 10.18
C THR A 30 8.56 -1.10 10.94
N SER A 31 8.99 -2.05 11.79
CA SER A 31 10.15 -1.87 12.68
C SER A 31 11.48 -1.85 11.91
N CYS A 32 11.57 -2.61 10.81
CA CYS A 32 12.79 -2.72 10.01
C CYS A 32 12.78 -1.86 8.74
N GLN A 33 11.73 -1.05 8.51
CA GLN A 33 11.60 -0.15 7.36
C GLN A 33 11.97 -0.80 6.01
N LEU A 34 11.42 -1.99 5.75
CA LEU A 34 11.80 -2.77 4.59
C LEU A 34 11.40 -2.03 3.29
N SER A 35 12.38 -1.74 2.43
CA SER A 35 12.21 -0.95 1.19
C SER A 35 11.18 -1.51 0.21
N GLN A 36 10.88 -2.80 0.28
CA GLN A 36 9.84 -3.44 -0.54
C GLN A 36 8.40 -3.05 -0.16
N PHE A 37 8.21 -2.46 1.03
CA PHE A 37 6.90 -2.14 1.62
C PHE A 37 6.69 -0.65 1.85
N ASN A 38 7.77 0.12 1.91
CA ASN A 38 7.72 1.56 2.00
C ASN A 38 7.99 2.14 0.61
N TYR A 39 7.17 3.11 0.21
CA TYR A 39 7.42 3.87 -1.01
C TYR A 39 8.38 5.02 -0.71
N ASP A 40 9.35 5.23 -1.61
CA ASP A 40 10.24 6.38 -1.56
C ASP A 40 9.62 7.53 -2.36
N GLU A 41 9.23 8.61 -1.69
CA GLU A 41 8.64 9.79 -2.35
C GLU A 41 9.64 10.54 -3.26
N SER A 42 10.93 10.21 -3.22
CA SER A 42 11.92 10.68 -4.19
C SER A 42 12.03 9.79 -5.43
N SER A 43 11.30 8.66 -5.47
CA SER A 43 11.27 7.72 -6.59
C SER A 43 10.71 8.37 -7.85
N THR A 44 11.35 8.07 -8.98
CA THR A 44 10.87 8.41 -10.33
C THR A 44 9.94 7.34 -10.92
N ASN A 45 9.61 6.31 -10.15
CA ASN A 45 8.70 5.24 -10.52
C ASN A 45 7.50 5.22 -9.59
N PRO A 46 6.28 4.90 -10.07
CA PRO A 46 5.10 4.76 -9.22
C PRO A 46 5.28 3.62 -8.20
N PRO A 47 4.54 3.65 -7.07
CA PRO A 47 4.62 2.60 -6.07
C PRO A 47 4.21 1.24 -6.65
N THR A 48 4.76 0.16 -6.12
CA THR A 48 4.24 -1.19 -6.35
C THR A 48 2.99 -1.44 -5.49
N ASP A 49 2.15 -2.42 -5.84
CA ASP A 49 0.92 -2.68 -5.07
C ASP A 49 1.26 -3.03 -3.61
N LYS A 50 2.42 -3.67 -3.39
CA LYS A 50 2.97 -4.02 -2.06
C LYS A 50 3.40 -2.81 -1.23
N GLN A 51 3.69 -1.69 -1.88
CA GLN A 51 4.03 -0.43 -1.21
C GLN A 51 2.79 0.44 -0.92
N THR A 52 1.58 -0.11 -1.14
CA THR A 52 0.31 0.56 -0.88
C THR A 52 -0.60 -0.31 -0.03
N ILE A 53 -1.75 0.24 0.36
CA ILE A 53 -2.81 -0.43 1.09
C ILE A 53 -3.39 -1.66 0.36
N LEU A 54 -3.18 -1.78 -0.97
CA LEU A 54 -3.62 -2.93 -1.77
C LEU A 54 -2.99 -4.25 -1.34
N ARG A 55 -1.88 -4.22 -0.60
CA ARG A 55 -1.26 -5.40 -0.02
C ARG A 55 -2.10 -6.05 1.09
N ASP A 56 -3.02 -5.28 1.69
CA ASP A 56 -3.91 -5.79 2.73
C ASP A 56 -4.93 -6.76 2.10
N THR A 57 -4.56 -8.04 2.13
CA THR A 57 -5.40 -9.12 1.60
C THR A 57 -6.64 -9.39 2.43
N ASN A 58 -6.78 -8.82 3.63
CA ASN A 58 -8.03 -8.85 4.39
C ASN A 58 -9.02 -7.85 3.80
N ARG A 59 -8.55 -6.65 3.41
CA ARG A 59 -9.37 -5.57 2.84
C ARG A 59 -9.62 -5.71 1.34
N PHE A 60 -8.65 -6.23 0.58
CA PHE A 60 -8.71 -6.28 -0.88
C PHE A 60 -8.65 -7.68 -1.46
N GLU A 61 -9.32 -7.87 -2.60
CA GLU A 61 -9.18 -9.03 -3.47
C GLU A 61 -8.69 -8.60 -4.86
N PRO A 62 -7.64 -9.23 -5.42
CA PRO A 62 -7.19 -8.93 -6.76
C PRO A 62 -8.23 -9.38 -7.78
N THR A 63 -8.52 -8.54 -8.77
CA THR A 63 -9.37 -8.91 -9.90
C THR A 63 -8.52 -9.43 -11.06
N GLN A 64 -9.20 -10.01 -12.07
CA GLN A 64 -8.55 -10.37 -13.34
C GLN A 64 -8.43 -9.17 -14.31
N LYS A 65 -9.00 -8.02 -13.95
CA LYS A 65 -8.99 -6.81 -14.78
C LYS A 65 -7.73 -5.99 -14.53
N GLN A 66 -7.38 -5.20 -15.54
CA GLN A 66 -6.29 -4.23 -15.46
C GLN A 66 -6.73 -2.91 -16.10
N HIS A 67 -6.16 -1.81 -15.61
CA HIS A 67 -6.24 -0.49 -16.21
C HIS A 67 -4.82 0.03 -16.38
N ASP A 68 -4.46 0.47 -17.58
CA ASP A 68 -3.10 0.95 -17.92
C ASP A 68 -1.97 0.02 -17.45
N GLY A 69 -2.16 -1.28 -17.65
CA GLY A 69 -1.20 -2.33 -17.26
C GLY A 69 -1.09 -2.56 -15.75
N ARG A 70 -1.94 -1.90 -14.94
CA ARG A 70 -2.03 -2.11 -13.49
C ARG A 70 -3.20 -2.99 -13.12
N ARG A 71 -3.00 -3.90 -12.18
CA ARG A 71 -4.07 -4.74 -11.66
C ARG A 71 -5.08 -3.92 -10.88
N ILE A 72 -6.36 -4.15 -11.16
CA ILE A 72 -7.46 -3.61 -10.36
C ILE A 72 -7.73 -4.56 -9.20
N TYR A 73 -7.89 -3.98 -8.02
CA TYR A 73 -8.28 -4.66 -6.78
C TYR A 73 -9.69 -4.24 -6.42
N LYS A 74 -10.44 -5.14 -5.79
CA LYS A 74 -11.76 -4.86 -5.25
C LYS A 74 -11.69 -4.83 -3.74
N GLU A 75 -12.17 -3.74 -3.14
CA GLU A 75 -12.34 -3.64 -1.69
C GLU A 75 -13.53 -4.50 -1.27
N LYS A 76 -13.32 -5.40 -0.31
CA LYS A 76 -14.35 -6.40 0.06
C LYS A 76 -15.58 -5.79 0.71
N THR A 77 -15.40 -4.73 1.51
CA THR A 77 -16.49 -4.11 2.28
C THR A 77 -17.45 -3.30 1.39
N THR A 78 -16.90 -2.47 0.51
CA THR A 78 -17.69 -1.53 -0.32
C THR A 78 -17.93 -2.05 -1.74
N GLY A 79 -17.08 -2.97 -2.20
CA GLY A 79 -17.00 -3.38 -3.59
C GLY A 79 -16.30 -2.38 -4.51
N TYR A 80 -15.75 -1.28 -3.98
CA TYR A 80 -15.02 -0.29 -4.77
C TYR A 80 -13.82 -0.90 -5.48
N LEU A 81 -13.49 -0.35 -6.64
CA LEU A 81 -12.38 -0.77 -7.48
C LEU A 81 -11.22 0.20 -7.31
N TRP A 82 -10.03 -0.33 -7.05
CA TRP A 82 -8.84 0.43 -6.71
C TRP A 82 -7.68 -0.02 -7.58
N TYR A 83 -6.85 0.92 -8.04
CA TYR A 83 -5.56 0.62 -8.64
C TYR A 83 -4.57 1.76 -8.43
N VAL A 84 -3.27 1.47 -8.50
CA VAL A 84 -2.22 2.49 -8.43
C VAL A 84 -2.16 3.26 -9.75
N ASP A 85 -2.20 4.58 -9.70
CA ASP A 85 -1.96 5.39 -10.89
C ASP A 85 -0.48 5.29 -11.30
N ASN A 86 -0.22 4.79 -12.52
CA ASN A 86 1.12 4.63 -13.05
C ASN A 86 1.75 5.95 -13.56
N LEU A 87 0.96 7.01 -13.72
CA LEU A 87 1.43 8.30 -14.25
C LEU A 87 1.93 9.24 -13.14
N HIS A 88 1.54 8.99 -11.89
CA HIS A 88 1.93 9.81 -10.75
C HIS A 88 2.91 9.06 -9.83
N TYR A 89 4.04 9.70 -9.54
CA TYR A 89 5.11 9.17 -8.70
C TYR A 89 5.64 10.24 -7.74
N GLY A 90 6.52 9.82 -6.85
CA GLY A 90 7.02 10.62 -5.74
C GLY A 90 5.88 11.10 -4.85
N LYS A 91 5.90 12.38 -4.47
CA LYS A 91 4.88 12.99 -3.61
C LYS A 91 3.47 13.04 -4.19
N SER A 92 3.34 12.85 -5.50
CA SER A 92 2.04 12.84 -6.17
C SER A 92 1.47 11.43 -6.30
N ALA A 93 2.20 10.39 -5.88
CA ALA A 93 1.75 9.01 -5.97
C ALA A 93 0.45 8.80 -5.19
N HIS A 94 -0.52 8.16 -5.82
CA HIS A 94 -1.82 7.89 -5.24
C HIS A 94 -2.48 6.68 -5.92
N LEU A 95 -3.64 6.29 -5.40
CA LEU A 95 -4.50 5.27 -5.98
C LEU A 95 -5.77 5.92 -6.51
N GLU A 96 -6.27 5.39 -7.61
CA GLU A 96 -7.54 5.81 -8.19
C GLU A 96 -8.64 4.89 -7.68
N VAL A 97 -9.76 5.46 -7.23
CA VAL A 97 -10.85 4.72 -6.59
C VAL A 97 -12.15 4.92 -7.34
N PHE A 98 -12.79 3.82 -7.73
CA PHE A 98 -14.04 3.80 -8.47
C PHE A 98 -15.11 3.06 -7.71
N ASP A 99 -16.37 3.35 -8.04
CA ASP A 99 -17.46 2.54 -7.56
C ASP A 99 -17.37 1.09 -8.05
N LYS A 100 -18.22 0.22 -7.50
CA LYS A 100 -18.26 -1.20 -7.87
C LYS A 100 -18.52 -1.48 -9.35
N THR A 101 -19.00 -0.49 -10.11
CA THR A 101 -19.29 -0.62 -11.54
C THR A 101 -18.11 -0.22 -12.41
N GLY A 102 -17.14 0.52 -11.86
CA GLY A 102 -16.03 1.13 -12.59
C GLY A 102 -16.41 2.39 -13.37
N LYS A 103 -17.68 2.80 -13.36
CA LYS A 103 -18.16 3.93 -14.18
C LYS A 103 -18.06 5.28 -13.50
N ASN A 104 -17.99 5.30 -12.18
CA ASN A 104 -17.93 6.54 -11.40
C ASN A 104 -16.62 6.57 -10.62
N HIS A 105 -15.78 7.56 -10.89
CA HIS A 105 -14.62 7.87 -10.08
C HIS A 105 -15.06 8.49 -8.75
N ILE A 106 -14.69 7.85 -7.64
CA ILE A 106 -15.01 8.28 -6.29
C ILE A 106 -14.01 9.31 -5.79
N GLY A 107 -12.75 9.20 -6.19
CA GLY A 107 -11.66 10.10 -5.77
C GLY A 107 -10.31 9.40 -5.76
N GLU A 108 -9.29 10.14 -5.35
CA GLU A 108 -7.92 9.63 -5.22
C GLU A 108 -7.67 9.25 -3.76
N SER A 109 -6.89 8.20 -3.52
CA SER A 109 -6.45 7.81 -2.18
C SER A 109 -4.94 7.97 -2.04
N ASP A 110 -4.49 8.35 -0.85
CA ASP A 110 -3.09 8.16 -0.47
C ASP A 110 -2.73 6.67 -0.41
N LEU A 111 -1.44 6.37 -0.19
CA LEU A 111 -0.92 5.00 -0.22
C LEU A 111 -1.43 4.15 0.95
N GLU A 112 -1.93 4.79 2.01
CA GLU A 112 -2.47 4.18 3.23
C GLU A 112 -3.99 3.90 3.14
N GLY A 113 -4.66 4.42 2.12
CA GLY A 113 -6.07 4.14 1.84
C GLY A 113 -7.06 5.22 2.30
N ASN A 114 -6.59 6.44 2.58
CA ASN A 114 -7.43 7.59 2.87
C ASN A 114 -7.86 8.26 1.57
N ILE A 115 -9.16 8.19 1.26
CA ILE A 115 -9.74 8.74 0.03
C ILE A 115 -10.06 10.24 0.19
N ASP A 116 -9.57 11.04 -0.75
CA ASP A 116 -10.03 12.40 -1.00
C ASP A 116 -11.10 12.40 -2.11
N THR A 117 -12.36 12.45 -1.69
CA THR A 117 -13.51 12.46 -2.61
C THR A 117 -13.70 13.80 -3.33
N ALA A 118 -13.03 14.88 -2.89
CA ALA A 118 -13.07 16.16 -3.60
C ALA A 118 -12.37 16.06 -4.98
N LYS A 119 -11.52 15.05 -5.17
CA LYS A 119 -10.83 14.75 -6.43
C LYS A 119 -11.60 13.80 -7.36
N SER A 120 -12.88 13.55 -7.10
CA SER A 120 -13.72 12.78 -8.02
C SER A 120 -13.72 13.42 -9.43
N ASP A 121 -13.72 12.59 -10.47
CA ASP A 121 -13.73 13.04 -11.87
C ASP A 121 -14.69 12.17 -12.68
N ASN A 122 -15.83 12.75 -13.08
CA ASN A 122 -16.88 12.05 -13.80
C ASN A 122 -16.51 11.62 -15.23
N LYS A 123 -15.31 11.96 -15.71
CA LYS A 123 -14.79 11.54 -17.01
C LYS A 123 -13.95 10.27 -16.92
N LYS A 124 -13.53 9.84 -15.73
CA LYS A 124 -12.71 8.63 -15.54
C LYS A 124 -13.60 7.39 -15.37
N SER A 125 -13.17 6.27 -15.93
CA SER A 125 -13.81 4.95 -15.76
C SER A 125 -12.81 3.80 -15.99
N VAL A 126 -13.11 2.62 -15.44
CA VAL A 126 -12.26 1.41 -15.48
C VAL A 126 -13.00 0.14 -15.86
#